data_AF-A0A2G5L6A6-F1
#
_entry.id   AF-A0A2G5L6A6-F1
#
_cell.length_a   1.000
_cell.length_b   1.000
_cell.length_c   1.000
_cell.angle_alpha   90.00
_cell.angle_beta   90.00
_cell.angle_gamma   90.00
#
_symmetry.space_group_name_H-M   'P 1'
#
loop_
_entity.id
_entity.type
_entity.pdbx_description
1 polymer ?
#
loop_
_entity_poly.entity_id
_entity_poly.type
_entity_poly.pdbx_seq_one_letter_code
_entity_poly.pdbx_strand_id
1 'polypeptide(L)'
;MTCDGHIDKKEVVSIMQMAQNKHTFGDIEIDQELEKMLKKINLKGTEYLKDYFRKVHKAGLTDEEQLQIIQIAADVIYADLEVKEDEVKFLRVLRTMLNVSDSVILTQFPQLAKDFMWEDEFTDSYVQELYSNYFKNKEMPIFDVSDVMDITQDVLKDMN
;
A
#
# COMPACT_ATOMS: atom_id res chain seq x y z
N MET A 1 1.61 5.02 3.24
CA MET A 1 2.59 6.02 2.77
C MET A 1 1.93 7.26 2.21
N THR A 2 1.25 7.22 1.06
CA THR A 2 0.66 8.46 0.49
C THR A 2 -0.85 8.57 0.71
N CYS A 3 -1.43 7.63 1.45
CA CYS A 3 -2.87 7.43 1.54
C CYS A 3 -3.58 8.61 2.21
N ASP A 4 -3.01 9.15 3.26
CA ASP A 4 -3.51 10.26 4.09
C ASP A 4 -2.87 11.61 3.70
N GLY A 5 -1.98 11.62 2.71
CA GLY A 5 -1.23 12.81 2.29
C GLY A 5 0.03 13.08 3.11
N HIS A 6 0.45 12.18 4.00
CA HIS A 6 1.67 12.33 4.79
C HIS A 6 2.48 11.03 4.79
N ILE A 7 3.76 11.11 4.47
CA ILE A 7 4.66 9.95 4.52
C ILE A 7 5.40 9.99 5.86
N ASP A 8 5.12 9.04 6.74
CA ASP A 8 5.82 8.94 8.02
C ASP A 8 7.14 8.19 7.88
N LYS A 9 8.14 8.58 8.68
CA LYS A 9 9.46 7.95 8.66
C LYS A 9 9.41 6.45 8.94
N LYS A 10 8.54 6.00 9.84
CA LYS A 10 8.42 4.58 10.20
C LYS A 10 7.89 3.75 9.04
N GLU A 11 7.04 4.31 8.18
CA GLU A 11 6.56 3.65 6.97
C GLU A 11 7.72 3.41 5.99
N VAL A 12 8.55 4.43 5.75
CA VAL A 12 9.72 4.34 4.87
C VAL A 12 10.71 3.31 5.43
N VAL A 13 11.00 3.36 6.73
CA VAL A 13 11.88 2.40 7.40
C VAL A 13 11.32 0.97 7.28
N SER A 14 10.01 0.78 7.43
CA SER A 14 9.36 -0.52 7.29
C SER A 14 9.60 -1.13 5.90
N ILE A 15 9.40 -0.36 4.82
CA ILE A 15 9.70 -0.80 3.45
C ILE A 15 11.18 -1.11 3.27
N MET A 16 12.08 -0.25 3.74
CA MET A 16 13.52 -0.46 3.60
C MET A 16 13.98 -1.74 4.31
N GLN A 17 13.45 -2.01 5.51
CA GLN A 17 13.76 -3.23 6.24
C GLN A 17 13.23 -4.49 5.53
N MET A 18 12.07 -4.43 4.87
CA MET A 18 11.58 -5.55 4.06
C MET A 18 12.46 -5.81 2.85
N ALA A 19 12.88 -4.76 2.15
CA ALA A 19 13.76 -4.86 0.99
C ALA A 19 15.10 -5.53 1.37
N GLN A 20 15.73 -5.05 2.44
CA GLN A 20 17.09 -5.45 2.80
C GLN A 20 17.14 -6.74 3.63
N ASN A 21 16.28 -6.89 4.63
CA ASN A 21 16.37 -8.02 5.56
C ASN A 21 15.58 -9.24 5.09
N LYS A 22 14.41 -9.00 4.50
CA LYS A 22 13.48 -10.08 4.10
C LYS A 22 13.61 -10.44 2.62
N HIS A 23 14.44 -9.72 1.86
CA HIS A 23 14.57 -9.85 0.40
C HIS A 23 13.20 -9.85 -0.31
N THR A 24 12.23 -9.13 0.26
CA THR A 24 10.82 -9.19 -0.14
C THR A 24 10.60 -8.75 -1.58
N PHE A 25 11.42 -7.82 -2.08
CA PHE A 25 11.29 -7.24 -3.41
C PHE A 25 12.31 -7.81 -4.42
N GLY A 26 13.04 -8.87 -4.07
CA GLY A 26 14.11 -9.42 -4.91
C GLY A 26 15.23 -8.41 -5.16
N ASP A 27 15.75 -8.37 -6.39
CA ASP A 27 16.90 -7.55 -6.80
C ASP A 27 16.53 -6.09 -7.14
N ILE A 28 15.47 -5.55 -6.54
CA ILE A 28 15.01 -4.19 -6.80
C ILE A 28 15.79 -3.18 -5.94
N GLU A 29 16.35 -2.16 -6.57
CA GLU A 29 16.88 -0.96 -5.91
C GLU A 29 15.71 -0.12 -5.38
N ILE A 30 15.28 -0.46 -4.16
CA ILE A 30 14.01 0.01 -3.58
C ILE A 30 13.98 1.53 -3.39
N ASP A 31 15.11 2.16 -3.07
CA ASP A 31 15.26 3.60 -2.93
C ASP A 31 14.97 4.32 -4.25
N GLN A 32 15.53 3.83 -5.36
CA GLN A 32 15.28 4.36 -6.69
C GLN A 32 13.84 4.14 -7.15
N GLU A 33 13.25 2.99 -6.85
CA GLU A 33 11.84 2.74 -7.19
C GLU A 33 10.90 3.63 -6.37
N LEU A 34 11.16 3.84 -5.07
CA LEU A 34 10.40 4.78 -4.25
C LEU A 34 10.48 6.20 -4.80
N GLU A 35 11.68 6.68 -5.15
CA GLU A 35 11.88 8.00 -5.76
C GLU A 35 11.04 8.17 -7.04
N LYS A 36 11.10 7.16 -7.91
CA LYS A 36 10.36 7.12 -9.18
C LYS A 36 8.86 7.04 -8.96
N MET A 37 8.39 6.32 -7.95
CA MET A 37 6.97 6.26 -7.58
C MET A 37 6.48 7.63 -7.09
N LEU A 38 7.22 8.30 -6.22
CA LEU A 38 6.88 9.64 -5.72
C LEU A 38 6.81 10.67 -6.86
N LYS A 39 7.81 10.68 -7.75
CA LYS A 39 7.81 11.55 -8.94
C LYS A 39 6.57 11.34 -9.81
N LYS A 40 6.11 10.09 -9.98
CA LYS A 40 4.89 9.77 -10.74
C LYS A 40 3.62 10.17 -10.00
N ILE A 41 3.58 10.00 -8.68
CA ILE A 41 2.47 10.45 -7.83
C ILE A 41 2.34 11.97 -7.93
N ASN A 42 3.43 12.72 -7.78
CA ASN A 42 3.45 14.18 -7.91
C ASN A 42 3.02 14.65 -9.32
N LEU A 43 3.34 13.89 -10.36
CA LEU A 43 2.97 14.24 -11.74
C LEU A 43 1.51 13.90 -12.08
N LYS A 44 1.00 12.76 -11.61
CA LYS A 44 -0.29 12.20 -12.06
C LYS A 44 -1.38 12.19 -10.99
N GLY A 45 -1.03 12.51 -9.74
CA GLY A 45 -1.95 12.44 -8.61
C GLY A 45 -2.65 11.09 -8.51
N THR A 46 -3.95 11.12 -8.21
CA THR A 46 -4.79 9.94 -7.99
C THR A 46 -4.89 9.02 -9.20
N GLU A 47 -4.65 9.50 -10.43
CA GLU A 47 -4.60 8.64 -11.62
C GLU A 47 -3.48 7.60 -11.54
N TYR A 48 -2.35 7.92 -10.91
CA TYR A 48 -1.29 6.93 -10.69
C TYR A 48 -1.76 5.75 -9.83
N LEU A 49 -2.47 6.05 -8.74
CA LEU A 49 -3.02 5.03 -7.84
C LEU A 49 -4.10 4.20 -8.54
N LYS A 50 -4.97 4.84 -9.33
CA LYS A 50 -5.97 4.13 -10.13
C LYS A 50 -5.33 3.13 -11.09
N ASP A 51 -4.29 3.56 -11.79
CA ASP A 51 -3.52 2.70 -12.69
C ASP A 51 -2.83 1.56 -11.94
N TYR A 52 -2.33 1.80 -10.73
CA TYR A 52 -1.73 0.76 -9.90
C TYR A 52 -2.73 -0.31 -9.50
N PHE A 53 -3.91 0.06 -8.98
CA PHE A 53 -4.96 -0.90 -8.64
C PHE A 53 -5.40 -1.73 -9.85
N ARG A 54 -5.55 -1.12 -11.01
CA ARG A 54 -5.86 -1.86 -12.26
C ARG A 54 -4.78 -2.86 -12.63
N LYS A 55 -3.50 -2.55 -12.37
CA LYS A 55 -2.39 -3.47 -12.62
C LYS A 55 -2.41 -4.65 -11.65
N VAL A 56 -2.62 -4.39 -10.35
CA VAL A 56 -2.75 -5.44 -9.34
C VAL A 56 -3.89 -6.39 -9.71
N HIS A 57 -5.06 -5.85 -10.03
CA HIS A 57 -6.23 -6.66 -10.39
C HIS A 57 -6.04 -7.53 -11.65
N LYS A 58 -5.20 -7.08 -12.58
CA LYS A 58 -4.91 -7.79 -13.84
C LYS A 58 -3.66 -8.65 -13.78
N ALA A 59 -2.86 -8.51 -12.73
CA ALA A 59 -1.71 -9.37 -12.51
C ALA A 59 -2.26 -10.74 -12.13
N GLY A 60 -1.95 -11.77 -12.91
CA GLY A 60 -2.36 -13.16 -12.64
C GLY A 60 -1.58 -13.73 -11.46
N LEU A 61 -1.70 -13.10 -10.29
CA LEU A 61 -0.95 -13.38 -9.08
C LEU A 61 -1.45 -14.67 -8.42
N THR A 62 -0.54 -15.45 -7.85
CA THR A 62 -0.92 -16.59 -7.01
C THR A 62 -1.50 -16.12 -5.67
N ASP A 63 -2.16 -17.01 -4.94
CA ASP A 63 -2.69 -16.67 -3.60
C ASP A 63 -1.54 -16.24 -2.66
N GLU A 64 -0.37 -16.88 -2.74
CA GLU A 64 0.80 -16.48 -1.95
C GLU A 64 1.27 -15.06 -2.28
N GLU A 65 1.35 -14.70 -3.55
CA GLU A 65 1.76 -13.36 -3.99
C GLU A 65 0.75 -12.29 -3.54
N GLN A 66 -0.55 -12.61 -3.61
CA GLN A 66 -1.61 -11.71 -3.14
C GLN A 66 -1.55 -11.52 -1.61
N LEU A 67 -1.32 -12.60 -0.86
CA LEU A 67 -1.13 -12.53 0.59
C LEU A 67 0.13 -11.73 0.96
N GLN A 68 1.20 -11.83 0.17
CA GLN A 68 2.39 -11.00 0.35
C GLN A 68 2.08 -9.51 0.15
N ILE A 69 1.31 -9.15 -0.88
CA ILE A 69 0.87 -7.76 -1.08
C ILE A 69 0.07 -7.24 0.13
N ILE A 70 -0.84 -8.04 0.66
CA ILE A 70 -1.61 -7.69 1.86
C ILE A 70 -0.68 -7.49 3.07
N GLN A 71 0.26 -8.42 3.30
CA GLN A 71 1.20 -8.33 4.41
C GLN A 71 2.05 -7.06 4.33
N ILE A 72 2.58 -6.72 3.14
CA ILE A 72 3.39 -5.53 2.93
C ILE A 72 2.56 -4.28 3.19
N ALA A 73 1.35 -4.20 2.62
CA ALA A 73 0.47 -3.05 2.83
C ALA A 73 0.11 -2.86 4.31
N ALA A 74 -0.17 -3.96 5.02
CA ALA A 74 -0.42 -3.94 6.45
C ALA A 74 0.83 -3.49 7.24
N ASP A 75 1.97 -4.14 7.05
CA ASP A 75 3.20 -3.82 7.78
C ASP A 75 3.63 -2.35 7.63
N VAL A 76 3.29 -1.71 6.51
CA VAL A 76 3.53 -0.28 6.28
C VAL A 76 2.50 0.57 7.02
N ILE A 77 1.20 0.30 6.85
CA ILE A 77 0.12 1.09 7.47
C ILE A 77 0.14 1.00 9.00
N TYR A 78 0.48 -0.16 9.56
CA TYR A 78 0.56 -0.32 11.01
C TYR A 78 1.94 0.08 11.59
N ALA A 79 2.87 0.57 10.77
CA ALA A 79 4.24 0.88 11.21
C ALA A 79 4.31 2.02 12.22
N ASP A 80 3.46 3.03 12.08
CA ASP A 80 3.43 4.22 12.93
C ASP A 80 2.53 4.08 14.17
N LEU A 81 1.75 2.98 14.24
CA LEU A 81 0.73 2.67 15.23
C LEU A 81 -0.49 3.60 15.21
N GLU A 82 -0.66 4.41 14.16
CA GLU A 82 -1.78 5.33 14.00
C GLU A 82 -2.49 5.11 12.67
N VAL A 83 -3.37 4.12 12.63
CA VAL A 83 -4.13 3.82 11.41
C VAL A 83 -5.22 4.86 11.15
N LYS A 84 -5.10 5.56 10.02
CA LYS A 84 -6.03 6.59 9.57
C LYS A 84 -7.14 6.03 8.71
N GLU A 85 -8.26 6.75 8.64
CA GLU A 85 -9.44 6.33 7.88
C GLU A 85 -9.12 6.08 6.39
N ASP A 86 -8.26 6.93 5.81
CA ASP A 86 -7.85 6.80 4.40
C ASP A 86 -6.97 5.58 4.13
N GLU A 87 -6.25 5.08 5.14
CA GLU A 87 -5.47 3.85 5.06
C GLU A 87 -6.36 2.62 5.16
N VAL A 88 -7.36 2.65 6.04
CA VAL A 88 -8.42 1.62 6.09
C VAL A 88 -9.15 1.55 4.76
N LYS A 89 -9.52 2.70 4.18
CA LYS A 89 -10.16 2.73 2.85
C LYS A 89 -9.22 2.19 1.76
N PHE A 90 -7.92 2.51 1.81
CA PHE A 90 -6.94 1.95 0.88
C PHE A 90 -6.89 0.43 0.96
N LEU A 91 -6.81 -0.14 2.17
CA LEU A 91 -6.79 -1.60 2.37
C LEU A 91 -8.07 -2.26 1.86
N ARG A 92 -9.22 -1.61 2.07
CA ARG A 92 -10.51 -2.06 1.53
C ARG A 92 -10.53 -2.07 0.00
N VAL A 93 -10.05 -1.01 -0.64
CA VAL A 93 -9.96 -0.96 -2.11
C VAL A 93 -8.97 -2.02 -2.60
N LEU A 94 -7.81 -2.15 -1.96
CA LEU A 94 -6.81 -3.16 -2.31
C LEU A 94 -7.40 -4.57 -2.26
N ARG A 95 -8.15 -4.92 -1.20
CA ARG A 95 -8.84 -6.21 -1.08
C ARG A 95 -9.70 -6.52 -2.30
N THR A 96 -10.47 -5.55 -2.80
CA THR A 96 -11.34 -5.75 -3.99
C THR A 96 -10.57 -6.00 -5.29
N MET A 97 -9.26 -5.72 -5.30
CA MET A 97 -8.40 -5.98 -6.46
C MET A 97 -7.80 -7.39 -6.42
N LEU A 98 -7.92 -8.11 -5.30
CA LEU A 98 -7.35 -9.43 -5.09
C LEU A 98 -8.43 -10.51 -5.23
N ASN A 99 -8.04 -11.68 -5.72
CA ASN A 99 -8.89 -12.86 -5.91
C ASN A 99 -8.82 -13.87 -4.75
N VAL A 100 -7.82 -13.74 -3.85
CA VAL A 100 -7.69 -14.60 -2.67
C VAL A 100 -8.90 -14.43 -1.75
N SER A 101 -9.40 -15.55 -1.23
CA SER A 101 -10.64 -15.54 -0.44
C SER A 101 -10.44 -14.95 0.96
N ASP A 102 -11.50 -14.35 1.48
CA ASP A 102 -11.49 -13.75 2.81
C ASP A 102 -11.13 -14.74 3.91
N SER A 103 -11.59 -15.99 3.80
CA SER A 103 -11.24 -17.03 4.77
C SER A 103 -9.73 -17.26 4.84
N VAL A 104 -9.04 -17.20 3.70
CA VAL A 104 -7.58 -17.36 3.63
C VAL A 104 -6.89 -16.13 4.20
N ILE A 105 -7.33 -14.92 3.80
CA ILE A 105 -6.80 -13.65 4.34
C ILE A 105 -6.92 -13.61 5.86
N LEU A 106 -8.08 -13.95 6.42
CA LEU A 106 -8.35 -13.85 7.87
C LEU A 106 -7.71 -14.95 8.68
N THR A 107 -7.45 -16.11 8.06
CA THR A 107 -6.65 -17.17 8.69
C THR A 107 -5.21 -16.71 8.88
N GLN A 108 -4.66 -16.02 7.88
CA GLN A 108 -3.29 -15.54 7.91
C GLN A 108 -3.13 -14.23 8.70
N PHE A 109 -4.12 -13.35 8.60
CA PHE A 109 -4.10 -11.99 9.16
C PHE A 109 -5.37 -11.69 9.97
N PRO A 110 -5.60 -12.39 11.09
CA PRO A 110 -6.81 -12.20 11.91
C PRO A 110 -6.95 -10.77 12.45
N GLN A 111 -5.84 -10.06 12.65
CA GLN A 111 -5.83 -8.66 13.08
C GLN A 111 -6.48 -7.72 12.07
N LEU A 112 -6.47 -8.07 10.78
CA LEU A 112 -7.06 -7.26 9.72
C LEU A 112 -8.58 -7.37 9.69
N ALA A 113 -9.18 -8.31 10.43
CA ALA A 113 -10.63 -8.54 10.42
C ALA A 113 -11.43 -7.25 10.62
N LYS A 114 -11.04 -6.41 11.58
CA LYS A 114 -11.73 -5.14 11.87
C LYS A 114 -11.67 -4.13 10.72
N ASP A 115 -10.55 -4.07 10.02
CA ASP A 115 -10.27 -3.03 9.03
C ASP A 115 -10.63 -3.48 7.60
N PHE A 116 -10.53 -4.79 7.34
CA PHE A 116 -10.88 -5.43 6.08
C PHE A 116 -12.35 -5.85 6.02
N MET A 117 -12.90 -6.51 7.04
CA MET A 117 -14.21 -7.17 6.94
C MET A 117 -15.37 -6.19 7.01
N TRP A 118 -16.41 -6.53 6.25
CA TRP A 118 -17.70 -5.85 6.25
C TRP A 118 -18.79 -6.85 6.62
N GLU A 119 -19.93 -6.34 7.07
CA GLU A 119 -21.14 -7.13 7.25
C GLU A 119 -21.89 -7.37 5.92
N ASP A 120 -21.54 -6.63 4.85
CA ASP A 120 -22.22 -6.65 3.54
C ASP A 120 -21.54 -7.52 2.47
N GLU A 121 -22.32 -8.06 1.54
CA GLU A 121 -21.85 -8.81 0.36
C GLU A 121 -21.16 -7.91 -0.67
N PHE A 122 -20.01 -8.34 -1.21
CA PHE A 122 -19.26 -7.67 -2.27
C PHE A 122 -19.97 -7.78 -3.62
N THR A 123 -21.03 -6.99 -3.81
CA THR A 123 -21.61 -6.80 -5.15
C THR A 123 -20.70 -5.91 -5.99
N ASP A 124 -20.69 -6.12 -7.31
CA ASP A 124 -19.94 -5.28 -8.24
C ASP A 124 -20.29 -3.79 -8.09
N SER A 125 -21.56 -3.48 -7.83
CA SER A 125 -22.04 -2.12 -7.57
C SER A 125 -21.38 -1.51 -6.33
N TYR A 126 -21.24 -2.29 -5.26
CA TYR A 126 -20.58 -1.82 -4.05
C TYR A 126 -19.11 -1.53 -4.34
N VAL A 127 -18.39 -2.44 -5.01
CA VAL A 127 -16.96 -2.25 -5.32
C VAL A 127 -16.74 -0.97 -6.13
N GLN A 128 -17.60 -0.71 -7.12
CA GLN A 128 -17.56 0.53 -7.89
C GLN A 128 -17.81 1.77 -7.02
N GLU A 129 -18.78 1.70 -6.10
CA GLU A 129 -19.05 2.78 -5.16
C GLU A 129 -17.88 3.04 -4.21
N LEU A 130 -17.28 1.99 -3.63
CA LEU A 130 -16.09 2.10 -2.78
C LEU A 130 -14.94 2.77 -3.53
N TYR A 131 -14.65 2.28 -4.74
CA TYR A 131 -13.58 2.81 -5.58
C TYR A 131 -13.84 4.28 -5.91
N SER A 132 -15.07 4.61 -6.33
CA SER A 132 -15.48 5.98 -6.61
C SER A 132 -15.33 6.86 -5.38
N ASN A 133 -15.83 6.43 -4.21
CA ASN A 133 -15.79 7.18 -2.96
C ASN A 133 -14.37 7.39 -2.44
N TYR A 134 -13.47 6.42 -2.62
CA TYR A 134 -12.05 6.57 -2.25
C TYR A 134 -11.36 7.68 -3.03
N PHE A 135 -11.70 7.84 -4.32
CA PHE A 135 -11.11 8.88 -5.17
C PHE A 135 -11.95 10.18 -5.22
N LYS A 136 -13.18 10.17 -4.69
CA LYS A 136 -14.07 11.32 -4.71
C LYS A 136 -13.49 12.45 -3.86
N ASN A 137 -13.19 13.59 -4.50
CA ASN A 137 -12.61 14.77 -3.88
C ASN A 137 -11.23 14.53 -3.22
N LYS A 138 -10.53 13.44 -3.55
CA LYS A 138 -9.19 13.18 -3.04
C LYS A 138 -8.17 13.97 -3.87
N GLU A 139 -7.66 15.04 -3.28
CA GLU A 139 -6.48 15.74 -3.80
C GLU A 139 -5.25 15.13 -3.14
N MET A 140 -4.26 14.73 -3.94
CA MET A 140 -2.98 14.30 -3.39
C MET A 140 -2.06 15.52 -3.26
N PRO A 141 -1.43 15.73 -2.09
CA PRO A 141 -0.44 16.78 -1.95
C PRO A 141 0.77 16.47 -2.82
N ILE A 142 1.58 17.50 -3.07
CA ILE A 142 2.92 17.30 -3.61
C ILE A 142 3.81 16.84 -2.47
N PHE A 143 4.39 15.66 -2.61
CA PHE A 143 5.34 15.09 -1.67
C PHE A 143 6.74 15.59 -1.98
N ASP A 144 7.48 16.04 -0.98
CA ASP A 144 8.90 16.29 -1.16
C ASP A 144 9.61 14.94 -1.30
N VAL A 145 10.39 14.80 -2.37
CA VAL A 145 11.11 13.56 -2.64
C VAL A 145 12.25 13.40 -1.63
N SER A 146 12.85 14.50 -1.15
CA SER A 146 13.93 14.41 -0.16
C SER A 146 13.46 13.81 1.17
N ASP A 147 12.20 14.02 1.56
CA ASP A 147 11.65 13.47 2.82
C ASP A 147 11.76 11.94 2.87
N VAL A 148 11.66 11.28 1.72
CA VAL A 148 11.85 9.83 1.63
C VAL A 148 13.30 9.47 1.36
N MET A 149 13.98 10.22 0.47
CA MET A 149 15.36 9.90 0.10
C MET A 149 16.33 10.02 1.27
N ASP A 150 16.22 11.06 2.09
CA ASP A 150 17.09 11.24 3.25
C ASP A 150 16.97 10.04 4.22
N ILE A 151 15.74 9.57 4.45
CA ILE A 151 15.47 8.40 5.30
C ILE A 151 16.05 7.13 4.68
N THR A 152 15.83 6.90 3.39
CA THR A 152 16.37 5.70 2.72
C THR A 152 17.89 5.66 2.78
N GLN A 153 18.55 6.79 2.57
CA GLN A 153 20.01 6.90 2.64
C GLN A 153 20.53 6.70 4.06
N ASP A 154 19.84 7.23 5.08
CA ASP A 154 20.23 7.00 6.47
C ASP A 154 20.09 5.53 6.87
N VAL A 155 19.00 4.86 6.46
CA VAL A 155 18.85 3.40 6.69
C VAL A 155 19.95 2.62 5.98
N LEU A 156 20.29 2.97 4.74
CA LEU A 156 21.37 2.30 4.01
C LEU A 156 22.76 2.52 4.64
N LYS A 157 23.00 3.69 5.25
CA LYS A 157 24.26 3.96 5.99
C LYS A 157 24.34 3.14 7.28
N ASP A 158 23.25 3.05 8.04
CA ASP A 158 23.21 2.31 9.31
C ASP A 158 23.44 0.79 9.12
N MET A 159 23.34 0.30 7.89
CA MET A 159 23.52 -1.11 7.52
C MET A 159 24.91 -1.44 6.93
N ASN A 160 25.75 -0.43 6.66
CA ASN A 160 27.12 -0.57 6.14
C ASN A 160 28.19 -0.27 7.21
#